data_AF-A0A507QT14-F1
#
_entry.id   AF-A0A507QT14-F1
#
_cell.length_a   1.000
_cell.length_b   1.000
_cell.length_c   1.000
_cell.angle_alpha   90.00
_cell.angle_beta   90.00
_cell.angle_gamma   90.00
#
_symmetry.space_group_name_H-M   'P 1'
#
loop_
_entity.id
_entity.type
_entity.pdbx_description
1 polymer ?
#
loop_
_entity_poly.entity_id
_entity_poly.type
_entity_poly.pdbx_seq_one_letter_code
_entity_poly.pdbx_strand_id
1 'polypeptide(L)'
;MNSCASDRSSTGTSSVSGSPVGPADNRWSVRPPVEPWLEKCIEAAVSSLPTAPARLDAVKMVTQMLPYPRDSDSTTKLPFGNSIFCLLVQAMQDHTVGKLSYINITHAVPDHFTLSNLPASPSNSPRPQLAGGDGYFASPQVFSNAAVVSSYHDFRGPISNARTPHAPSPIVPPQSVQTAVLERYIPPSSLDEHRDFFTAGRPSHLIDRLFELSPDGGSLLLVYPTRNGVSTFQDQYLAPVIDPLIRQLVVVNGMSADLGQLLGSYSFAMGMDDMYGLQVNLQELCHALSTPESRFTLAAAESGNISLDRNLWGEWYIHQEKKRFKDVLSLNPNDGRRSPAGNTRRMFGTEPGMTSSMILTSILEGLRKRPYSTNYRPPGPIEVGVFVIRRSK
;
A
#
# COMPACT_ATOMS: atom_id res chain seq x y z
N MET A 1 -2.53 -70.16 -57.66
CA MET A 1 -1.89 -69.49 -58.82
C MET A 1 -2.26 -68.02 -58.75
N ASN A 2 -1.24 -67.16 -58.72
CA ASN A 2 -1.24 -65.69 -58.84
C ASN A 2 -1.89 -64.90 -57.68
N SER A 3 -1.29 -63.86 -57.09
CA SER A 3 0.05 -63.28 -57.22
C SER A 3 0.30 -62.37 -56.00
N CYS A 4 1.57 -62.23 -55.61
CA CYS A 4 2.09 -61.31 -54.61
C CYS A 4 2.06 -59.83 -55.05
N ALA A 5 2.00 -58.92 -54.06
CA ALA A 5 2.88 -57.76 -53.82
C ALA A 5 2.15 -56.74 -52.91
N SER A 6 2.58 -56.60 -51.65
CA SER A 6 3.35 -55.45 -51.10
C SER A 6 2.44 -54.30 -50.66
N ASP A 7 2.60 -53.61 -49.53
CA ASP A 7 3.53 -53.73 -48.42
C ASP A 7 2.91 -53.07 -47.18
N ARG A 8 3.17 -53.70 -46.03
CA ARG A 8 3.20 -53.22 -44.63
C ARG A 8 2.51 -51.91 -44.25
N SER A 9 1.42 -52.05 -43.48
CA SER A 9 1.03 -51.11 -42.41
C SER A 9 0.27 -51.85 -41.28
N SER A 10 0.80 -51.79 -40.05
CA SER A 10 0.12 -52.08 -38.77
C SER A 10 1.20 -52.05 -37.69
N THR A 11 1.16 -51.15 -36.72
CA THR A 11 0.45 -51.27 -35.43
C THR A 11 0.78 -49.97 -34.67
N GLY A 12 -0.06 -49.39 -33.81
CA GLY A 12 -1.28 -49.89 -33.22
C GLY A 12 -2.15 -48.76 -32.65
N THR A 13 -3.38 -49.16 -32.42
CA THR A 13 -4.54 -48.50 -31.83
C THR A 13 -4.36 -48.04 -30.39
N SER A 14 -4.98 -46.91 -30.04
CA SER A 14 -5.90 -46.84 -28.89
C SER A 14 -6.82 -45.63 -29.01
N SER A 15 -8.11 -45.91 -29.13
CA SER A 15 -9.22 -44.96 -29.17
C SER A 15 -9.69 -44.63 -27.75
N VAL A 16 -9.86 -43.35 -27.44
CA VAL A 16 -10.85 -42.89 -26.45
C VAL A 16 -11.62 -41.71 -27.03
N SER A 17 -12.94 -41.90 -26.99
CA SER A 17 -14.08 -41.10 -27.43
C SER A 17 -14.01 -39.59 -27.19
N GLY A 18 -14.42 -38.83 -28.20
CA GLY A 18 -14.63 -37.40 -28.14
C GLY A 18 -15.97 -36.99 -27.50
N SER A 19 -15.97 -35.77 -26.96
CA SER A 19 -17.15 -34.92 -26.86
C SER A 19 -16.77 -33.55 -27.46
N PRO A 20 -17.64 -32.89 -28.23
CA PRO A 20 -17.27 -31.68 -28.96
C PRO A 20 -17.18 -30.50 -28.00
N VAL A 21 -16.01 -29.87 -27.97
CA VAL A 21 -15.79 -28.56 -27.33
C VAL A 21 -16.61 -27.53 -28.12
N GLY A 22 -17.70 -27.04 -27.52
CA GLY A 22 -18.45 -25.90 -28.03
C GLY A 22 -17.55 -24.65 -28.10
N PRO A 23 -17.89 -23.66 -28.93
CA PRO A 23 -17.04 -22.49 -29.13
C PRO A 23 -16.88 -21.77 -27.80
N ALA A 24 -15.62 -21.54 -27.42
CA ALA A 24 -15.25 -20.80 -26.23
C ALA A 24 -16.01 -19.47 -26.22
N ASP A 25 -16.74 -19.30 -25.13
CA ASP A 25 -17.49 -18.11 -24.77
C ASP A 25 -16.58 -16.88 -24.92
N ASN A 26 -16.94 -15.99 -25.84
CA ASN A 26 -16.32 -14.68 -26.01
C ASN A 26 -16.62 -13.85 -24.76
N ARG A 27 -15.90 -14.12 -23.66
CA ARG A 27 -15.96 -13.33 -22.45
C ARG A 27 -15.23 -12.02 -22.75
N TRP A 28 -15.98 -11.04 -23.21
CA TRP A 28 -15.52 -9.66 -23.35
C TRP A 28 -14.81 -9.30 -22.05
N SER A 29 -13.60 -8.76 -22.16
CA SER A 29 -12.81 -8.25 -21.04
C SER A 29 -13.52 -7.02 -20.46
N VAL A 30 -14.60 -7.26 -19.72
CA VAL A 30 -15.29 -6.25 -18.93
C VAL A 30 -14.27 -5.79 -17.89
N ARG A 31 -13.81 -4.54 -18.05
CA ARG A 31 -12.99 -3.86 -17.04
C ARG A 31 -13.70 -4.01 -15.69
N PRO A 32 -13.02 -4.43 -14.61
CA PRO A 32 -13.64 -4.36 -13.30
C PRO A 32 -14.06 -2.90 -13.08
N PRO A 33 -15.30 -2.65 -12.57
CA PRO A 33 -15.77 -1.30 -12.36
C PRO A 33 -14.81 -0.58 -11.41
N VAL A 34 -14.35 0.60 -11.83
CA VAL A 34 -13.61 1.52 -10.96
C VAL A 34 -14.64 2.23 -10.09
N GLU A 35 -14.34 2.42 -8.81
CA GLU A 35 -15.22 3.15 -7.92
C GLU A 35 -15.38 4.61 -8.42
N PRO A 36 -16.60 5.16 -8.51
CA PRO A 36 -16.84 6.47 -9.13
C PRO A 36 -16.06 7.63 -8.50
N TRP A 37 -15.84 7.58 -7.18
CA TRP A 37 -15.06 8.59 -6.45
C TRP A 37 -13.57 8.54 -6.84
N LEU A 38 -13.04 7.37 -7.18
CA LEU A 38 -11.65 7.17 -7.57
C LEU A 38 -11.44 7.54 -9.04
N GLU A 39 -12.40 7.21 -9.90
CA GLU A 39 -12.37 7.56 -11.33
C GLU A 39 -12.19 9.06 -11.54
N LYS A 40 -12.98 9.90 -10.86
CA LYS A 40 -12.82 11.37 -10.90
C LYS A 40 -11.41 11.84 -10.54
N CYS A 41 -10.81 11.25 -9.51
CA CYS A 41 -9.46 11.61 -9.07
C CYS A 41 -8.40 11.14 -10.07
N ILE A 42 -8.57 9.95 -10.66
CA ILE A 42 -7.68 9.44 -11.70
C ILE A 42 -7.74 10.34 -12.95
N GLU A 43 -8.94 10.70 -13.39
CA GLU A 43 -9.13 11.63 -14.51
C GLU A 43 -8.47 12.98 -14.21
N ALA A 44 -8.67 13.53 -13.02
CA ALA A 44 -8.04 14.78 -12.61
C ALA A 44 -6.50 14.66 -12.52
N ALA A 45 -5.94 13.52 -12.15
CA ALA A 45 -4.50 13.32 -12.11
C ALA A 45 -3.89 13.22 -13.53
N VAL A 46 -4.60 12.58 -14.46
CA VAL A 46 -4.13 12.34 -15.83
C VAL A 46 -4.38 13.54 -16.75
N SER A 47 -5.39 14.37 -16.49
CA SER A 47 -5.75 15.49 -17.37
C SER A 47 -4.70 16.60 -17.46
N SER A 48 -3.69 16.60 -16.57
CA SER A 48 -2.58 17.55 -16.62
C SER A 48 -1.41 17.06 -17.47
N LEU A 49 -1.44 15.80 -17.92
CA LEU A 49 -0.39 15.26 -18.78
C LEU A 49 -0.41 15.95 -20.15
N PRO A 50 0.77 16.26 -20.72
CA PRO A 50 0.85 16.79 -22.07
C PRO A 50 0.24 15.80 -23.06
N THR A 51 -0.68 16.28 -23.90
CA THR A 51 -1.32 15.46 -24.94
C THR A 51 -0.36 15.07 -26.07
N ALA A 52 0.87 15.60 -26.07
CA ALA A 52 1.98 15.13 -26.90
C ALA A 52 3.30 15.38 -26.14
N PRO A 53 4.03 14.34 -25.70
CA PRO A 53 5.37 14.55 -25.17
C PRO A 53 6.28 15.11 -26.27
N ALA A 54 7.32 15.87 -25.90
CA ALA A 54 8.42 16.13 -26.81
C ALA A 54 8.96 14.79 -27.31
N ARG A 55 9.29 14.69 -28.60
CA ARG A 55 9.77 13.42 -29.20
C ARG A 55 10.88 12.82 -28.32
N LEU A 56 10.68 11.58 -27.87
CA LEU A 56 11.58 10.75 -27.03
C LEU A 56 11.43 10.87 -25.49
N ASP A 57 10.58 11.75 -24.95
CA ASP A 57 10.43 11.86 -23.50
C ASP A 57 9.56 10.75 -22.90
N ALA A 58 10.11 10.06 -21.90
CA ALA A 58 9.43 9.07 -21.09
C ALA A 58 8.48 9.75 -20.12
N VAL A 59 7.30 9.18 -19.88
CA VAL A 59 6.49 9.59 -18.73
C VAL A 59 7.05 8.91 -17.48
N LYS A 60 7.48 9.71 -16.51
CA LYS A 60 8.03 9.27 -15.23
C LYS A 60 6.93 9.30 -14.19
N MET A 61 6.77 8.16 -13.52
CA MET A 61 5.81 7.97 -12.45
C MET A 61 6.53 7.53 -11.19
N VAL A 62 6.11 8.06 -10.04
CA VAL A 62 6.55 7.56 -8.72
C VAL A 62 5.36 6.95 -8.00
N THR A 63 5.54 5.79 -7.39
CA THR A 63 4.50 5.15 -6.57
C THR A 63 5.07 4.79 -5.21
N GLN A 64 4.34 5.16 -4.17
CA GLN A 64 4.69 4.88 -2.79
C GLN A 64 3.46 4.41 -2.03
N MET A 65 3.59 3.28 -1.36
CA MET A 65 2.58 2.76 -0.45
C MET A 65 3.15 2.65 0.95
N LEU A 66 2.46 3.28 1.91
CA LEU A 66 2.81 3.29 3.32
C LEU A 66 1.89 2.36 4.13
N PRO A 67 2.43 1.64 5.14
CA PRO A 67 3.83 1.65 5.57
C PRO A 67 4.74 0.70 4.74
N TYR A 68 4.16 -0.22 3.97
CA TYR A 68 4.89 -1.22 3.20
C TYR A 68 4.15 -1.55 1.90
N PRO A 69 4.85 -1.70 0.76
CA PRO A 69 4.23 -2.09 -0.51
C PRO A 69 3.61 -3.49 -0.45
N ARG A 70 2.63 -3.75 -1.31
CA ARG A 70 2.01 -5.09 -1.42
C ARG A 70 2.95 -6.07 -2.09
N ASP A 71 2.87 -7.33 -1.66
CA ASP A 71 3.46 -8.46 -2.38
C ASP A 71 2.57 -8.85 -3.57
N SER A 72 3.18 -9.07 -4.73
CA SER A 72 2.48 -9.47 -5.97
C SER A 72 1.84 -10.85 -5.88
N ASP A 73 2.40 -11.73 -5.04
CA ASP A 73 2.03 -13.15 -4.99
C ASP A 73 0.94 -13.46 -3.95
N SER A 74 0.49 -12.44 -3.22
CA SER A 74 -0.47 -12.65 -2.16
C SER A 74 -1.89 -12.81 -2.74
N THR A 75 -2.59 -13.90 -2.38
CA THR A 75 -4.01 -14.18 -2.69
C THR A 75 -5.00 -13.18 -2.07
N THR A 76 -4.46 -12.07 -1.60
CA THR A 76 -5.10 -11.04 -0.81
C THR A 76 -5.92 -10.16 -1.72
N LYS A 77 -7.21 -10.04 -1.43
CA LYS A 77 -8.09 -9.20 -2.24
C LYS A 77 -7.68 -7.74 -2.07
N LEU A 78 -7.39 -7.09 -3.19
CA LEU A 78 -7.17 -5.67 -3.23
C LEU A 78 -8.45 -4.95 -2.78
N PRO A 79 -8.33 -3.77 -2.13
CA PRO A 79 -9.49 -2.93 -1.83
C PRO A 79 -10.27 -2.48 -3.08
N PHE A 80 -9.63 -2.55 -4.25
CA PHE A 80 -10.15 -2.27 -5.58
C PHE A 80 -9.77 -3.43 -6.50
N GLY A 81 -10.56 -3.79 -7.51
CA GLY A 81 -10.21 -4.89 -8.42
C GLY A 81 -8.79 -4.81 -9.04
N ASN A 82 -8.24 -3.59 -9.17
CA ASN A 82 -6.87 -3.29 -9.62
C ASN A 82 -6.20 -2.27 -8.68
N SER A 83 -4.87 -2.25 -8.55
CA SER A 83 -4.15 -1.23 -7.76
C SER A 83 -4.32 0.18 -8.37
N ILE A 84 -4.25 1.22 -7.53
CA ILE A 84 -4.40 2.62 -7.98
C ILE A 84 -3.35 2.97 -9.03
N PHE A 85 -2.09 2.54 -8.82
CA PHE A 85 -1.05 2.79 -9.82
C PHE A 85 -1.34 2.08 -11.16
N CYS A 86 -1.90 0.86 -11.16
CA CYS A 86 -2.30 0.19 -12.40
C CYS A 86 -3.43 0.95 -13.11
N LEU A 87 -4.40 1.45 -12.36
CA LEU A 87 -5.49 2.26 -12.93
C LEU A 87 -4.97 3.57 -13.53
N LEU A 88 -4.00 4.22 -12.88
CA LEU A 88 -3.34 5.39 -13.41
C LEU A 88 -2.54 5.08 -14.66
N VAL A 89 -1.70 4.04 -14.66
CA VAL A 89 -0.96 3.62 -15.87
C VAL A 89 -1.92 3.36 -17.03
N GLN A 90 -3.04 2.69 -16.77
CA GLN A 90 -4.06 2.43 -17.77
C GLN A 90 -4.71 3.74 -18.27
N ALA A 91 -5.07 4.65 -17.37
CA ALA A 91 -5.64 5.95 -17.74
C ALA A 91 -4.65 6.82 -18.52
N MET A 92 -3.36 6.75 -18.19
CA MET A 92 -2.27 7.45 -18.90
C MET A 92 -2.12 6.90 -20.32
N GLN A 93 -2.14 5.57 -20.47
CA GLN A 93 -2.11 4.91 -21.78
C GLN A 93 -3.35 5.28 -22.63
N ASP A 94 -4.54 5.33 -22.01
CA ASP A 94 -5.78 5.74 -22.67
C ASP A 94 -5.78 7.23 -23.05
N HIS A 95 -5.15 8.10 -22.25
CA HIS A 95 -5.06 9.54 -22.53
C HIS A 95 -4.12 9.89 -23.69
N THR A 96 -3.16 9.01 -23.99
CA THR A 96 -2.01 9.32 -24.86
C THR A 96 -1.88 8.41 -26.09
N VAL A 97 -2.96 7.71 -26.45
CA VAL A 97 -3.01 6.73 -27.56
C VAL A 97 -2.17 7.17 -28.77
N GLY A 98 -1.12 6.39 -29.06
CA GLY A 98 -0.23 6.59 -30.21
C GLY A 98 0.91 7.60 -30.02
N LYS A 99 1.11 8.17 -28.83
CA LYS A 99 2.11 9.24 -28.59
C LYS A 99 3.15 8.98 -27.50
N LEU A 100 2.90 8.06 -26.57
CA LEU A 100 3.91 7.67 -25.56
C LEU A 100 4.80 6.55 -26.06
N SER A 101 6.11 6.73 -25.97
CA SER A 101 7.07 5.68 -26.29
C SER A 101 7.24 4.68 -25.13
N TYR A 102 7.30 5.15 -23.88
CA TYR A 102 7.41 4.30 -22.69
C TYR A 102 7.07 5.07 -21.38
N ILE A 103 6.71 4.32 -20.34
CA ILE A 103 6.42 4.80 -18.98
C ILE A 103 7.48 4.21 -18.03
N ASN A 104 8.17 5.07 -17.29
CA ASN A 104 9.12 4.67 -16.26
C ASN A 104 8.47 4.83 -14.89
N ILE A 105 8.36 3.74 -14.13
CA ILE A 105 7.76 3.71 -12.79
C ILE A 105 8.87 3.49 -11.77
N THR A 106 8.98 4.40 -10.80
CA THR A 106 9.84 4.25 -9.64
C THR A 106 8.99 3.93 -8.41
N HIS A 107 9.16 2.71 -7.90
CA HIS A 107 8.55 2.26 -6.65
C HIS A 107 9.40 2.71 -5.47
N ALA A 108 8.86 3.60 -4.65
CA ALA A 108 9.40 3.99 -3.36
C ALA A 108 9.17 2.85 -2.36
N VAL A 109 10.26 2.22 -1.91
CA VAL A 109 10.23 1.03 -1.06
C VAL A 109 11.05 1.24 0.23
N PRO A 110 10.72 0.59 1.35
CA PRO A 110 11.49 0.74 2.59
C PRO A 110 12.86 0.05 2.54
N ASP A 111 13.76 0.40 3.48
CA ASP A 111 15.16 -0.07 3.55
C ASP A 111 15.37 -1.60 3.54
N HIS A 112 14.37 -2.38 3.96
CA HIS A 112 14.44 -3.85 4.04
C HIS A 112 13.53 -4.57 3.03
N PHE A 113 13.29 -3.94 1.88
CA PHE A 113 12.43 -4.47 0.84
C PHE A 113 13.17 -5.42 -0.12
N THR A 114 12.54 -6.54 -0.45
CA THR A 114 13.05 -7.49 -1.46
C THR A 114 12.44 -7.19 -2.83
N LEU A 115 13.26 -7.06 -3.88
CA LEU A 115 12.81 -6.74 -5.24
C LEU A 115 11.81 -7.75 -5.84
N SER A 116 11.79 -9.00 -5.36
CA SER A 116 10.78 -10.00 -5.74
C SER A 116 9.36 -9.56 -5.42
N ASN A 117 9.20 -8.67 -4.44
CA ASN A 117 7.90 -8.22 -3.95
C ASN A 117 7.44 -6.94 -4.68
N LEU A 118 8.14 -6.51 -5.73
CA LEU A 118 7.73 -5.35 -6.51
C LEU A 118 6.35 -5.62 -7.12
N PRO A 119 5.42 -4.65 -7.04
CA PRO A 119 4.15 -4.77 -7.72
C PRO A 119 4.37 -5.07 -9.19
N ALA A 120 3.74 -6.14 -9.69
CA ALA A 120 3.80 -6.49 -11.09
C ALA A 120 3.31 -5.30 -11.93
N SER A 121 4.09 -4.92 -12.95
CA SER A 121 3.65 -3.92 -13.90
C SER A 121 2.39 -4.44 -14.61
N PRO A 122 1.39 -3.60 -14.90
CA PRO A 122 0.22 -4.03 -15.65
C PRO A 122 0.68 -4.68 -16.96
N SER A 123 0.10 -5.84 -17.30
CA SER A 123 0.56 -6.64 -18.43
C SER A 123 0.56 -5.80 -19.71
N ASN A 124 1.69 -5.78 -20.44
CA ASN A 124 1.81 -5.20 -21.78
C ASN A 124 0.96 -5.94 -22.84
N SER A 125 -0.05 -6.72 -22.43
CA SER A 125 -0.89 -7.49 -23.33
C SER A 125 -1.53 -6.54 -24.34
N PRO A 126 -1.21 -6.66 -25.64
CA PRO A 126 -1.72 -5.77 -26.65
C PRO A 126 -3.25 -5.83 -26.64
N ARG A 127 -3.91 -4.67 -26.66
CA ARG A 127 -5.34 -4.61 -26.99
C ARG A 127 -5.53 -5.34 -28.33
N PRO A 128 -6.45 -6.30 -28.45
CA PRO A 128 -6.93 -6.71 -29.76
C PRO A 128 -7.60 -5.48 -30.37
N GLN A 129 -6.95 -4.87 -31.37
CA GLN A 129 -7.57 -3.77 -32.10
C GLN A 129 -8.82 -4.32 -32.79
N LEU A 130 -9.93 -3.59 -32.64
CA LEU A 130 -11.02 -3.68 -33.61
C LEU A 130 -10.42 -3.42 -34.99
N ALA A 131 -10.42 -4.44 -35.83
CA ALA A 131 -10.22 -4.43 -37.29
C ALA A 131 -9.30 -3.33 -37.88
N GLY A 132 -8.06 -3.73 -38.23
CA GLY A 132 -7.31 -3.13 -39.33
C GLY A 132 -6.26 -2.08 -38.94
N GLY A 133 -5.12 -2.52 -38.42
CA GLY A 133 -3.95 -1.66 -38.25
C GLY A 133 -2.75 -2.42 -37.69
N ASP A 134 -1.65 -2.40 -38.41
CA ASP A 134 -0.38 -3.06 -38.04
C ASP A 134 0.23 -2.37 -36.80
N GLY A 135 -0.01 -2.92 -35.61
CA GLY A 135 0.14 -2.20 -34.34
C GLY A 135 0.82 -2.98 -33.21
N TYR A 136 1.79 -3.82 -33.54
CA TYR A 136 2.57 -4.59 -32.54
C TYR A 136 3.39 -3.71 -31.57
N PHE A 137 3.59 -2.43 -31.90
CA PHE A 137 4.34 -1.42 -31.12
C PHE A 137 3.48 -0.26 -30.59
N ALA A 138 2.15 -0.38 -30.62
CA ALA A 138 1.25 0.75 -30.30
C ALA A 138 0.98 0.95 -28.80
N SER A 139 1.35 0.01 -27.93
CA SER A 139 1.25 0.15 -26.47
C SER A 139 2.57 0.67 -25.87
N PRO A 140 2.52 1.71 -25.01
CA PRO A 140 3.71 2.21 -24.34
C PRO A 140 4.33 1.11 -23.46
N GLN A 141 5.64 0.86 -23.61
CA GLN A 141 6.33 -0.10 -22.74
C GLN A 141 6.44 0.46 -21.32
N VAL A 142 6.12 -0.36 -20.31
CA VAL A 142 6.27 -0.01 -18.89
C VAL A 142 7.58 -0.57 -18.34
N PHE A 143 8.42 0.28 -17.79
CA PHE A 143 9.65 -0.09 -17.09
C PHE A 143 9.52 0.25 -15.62
N SER A 144 9.77 -0.73 -14.73
CA SER A 144 9.63 -0.54 -13.29
C SER A 144 10.99 -0.69 -12.61
N ASN A 145 11.29 0.23 -11.69
CA ASN A 145 12.47 0.19 -10.84
C ASN A 145 12.07 0.49 -9.38
N ALA A 146 12.99 0.25 -8.46
CA ALA A 146 12.79 0.49 -7.04
C ALA A 146 13.81 1.50 -6.52
N ALA A 147 13.37 2.39 -5.64
CA ALA A 147 14.23 3.29 -4.90
C ALA A 147 13.90 3.23 -3.41
N VAL A 148 14.94 3.14 -2.59
CA VAL A 148 14.81 2.98 -1.15
C VAL A 148 14.47 4.33 -0.49
N VAL A 149 13.51 4.32 0.43
CA VAL A 149 13.06 5.49 1.19
C VAL A 149 13.15 5.19 2.68
N SER A 150 13.88 6.04 3.40
CA SER A 150 13.98 5.95 4.85
C SER A 150 12.70 6.47 5.52
N SER A 151 12.39 5.94 6.70
CA SER A 151 11.29 6.43 7.51
C SER A 151 11.61 7.79 8.15
N TYR A 152 10.61 8.68 8.20
CA TYR A 152 10.73 9.98 8.87
C TYR A 152 10.34 9.94 10.34
N HIS A 153 9.45 9.02 10.71
CA HIS A 153 8.94 8.87 12.07
C HIS A 153 9.08 7.43 12.53
N ASP A 154 9.24 7.29 13.85
CA ASP A 154 8.90 6.07 14.57
C ASP A 154 7.98 6.41 15.75
N PHE A 155 7.66 5.41 16.57
CA PHE A 155 6.77 5.59 17.72
C PHE A 155 7.31 6.56 18.79
N ARG A 156 8.61 6.94 18.74
CA ARG A 156 9.22 7.94 19.64
C ARG A 156 9.17 9.35 19.05
N GLY A 157 8.67 9.50 17.83
CA GLY A 157 8.58 10.77 17.11
C GLY A 157 9.50 10.81 15.88
N PRO A 158 9.91 12.02 15.46
CA PRO A 158 10.79 12.20 14.29
C PRO A 158 12.13 11.48 14.46
N ILE A 159 12.56 10.76 13.42
CA ILE A 159 13.86 10.09 13.38
C ILE A 159 14.93 11.14 13.07
N SER A 160 15.82 11.41 14.02
CA SER A 160 16.87 12.45 13.94
C SER A 160 17.97 12.20 12.90
N ASN A 161 17.78 11.24 11.98
CA ASN A 161 18.78 10.81 10.98
C ASN A 161 18.69 11.62 9.67
N ALA A 162 17.74 12.55 9.54
CA ALA A 162 17.64 13.42 8.39
C ALA A 162 18.93 14.26 8.29
N ARG A 163 19.75 13.97 7.26
CA ARG A 163 21.07 14.61 7.01
C ARG A 163 21.00 16.13 6.92
N THR A 164 19.80 16.69 6.81
CA THR A 164 19.45 18.05 7.23
C THR A 164 17.99 18.02 7.73
N PRO A 165 17.67 18.61 8.90
CA PRO A 165 16.34 18.47 9.52
C PRO A 165 15.18 19.15 8.74
N HIS A 166 15.49 19.84 7.63
CA HIS A 166 14.52 20.66 6.88
C HIS A 166 14.55 20.46 5.36
N ALA A 167 15.43 19.61 4.81
CA ALA A 167 15.45 19.41 3.36
C ALA A 167 14.65 18.17 2.95
N PRO A 168 13.91 18.23 1.83
CA PRO A 168 13.31 17.05 1.22
C PRO A 168 14.39 16.05 0.81
N SER A 169 14.07 14.76 0.83
CA SER A 169 14.93 13.67 0.40
C SER A 169 14.31 12.96 -0.81
N PRO A 170 14.31 13.61 -1.99
CA PRO A 170 13.72 13.03 -3.19
C PRO A 170 14.52 11.79 -3.65
N ILE A 171 13.82 10.83 -4.24
CA ILE A 171 14.37 9.55 -4.73
C ILE A 171 14.58 9.53 -6.25
N VAL A 172 14.08 10.56 -6.91
CA VAL A 172 14.29 10.86 -8.33
C VAL A 172 14.72 12.32 -8.47
N PRO A 173 15.28 12.74 -9.61
CA PRO A 173 15.63 14.15 -9.80
C PRO A 173 14.42 15.07 -9.51
N PRO A 174 14.60 16.15 -8.73
CA PRO A 174 13.53 17.13 -8.48
C PRO A 174 12.93 17.63 -9.79
N GLN A 175 11.65 18.02 -9.77
CA GLN A 175 10.98 18.61 -10.93
C GLN A 175 10.92 17.72 -12.19
N SER A 176 11.00 16.39 -12.04
CA SER A 176 11.08 15.48 -13.19
C SER A 176 9.89 14.52 -13.34
N VAL A 177 9.03 14.40 -12.33
CA VAL A 177 7.94 13.42 -12.29
C VAL A 177 6.65 14.01 -12.83
N GLN A 178 6.01 13.32 -13.76
CA GLN A 178 4.71 13.75 -14.30
C GLN A 178 3.55 13.28 -13.42
N THR A 179 3.65 12.10 -12.82
CA THR A 179 2.59 11.56 -11.96
C THR A 179 3.18 10.86 -10.74
N ALA A 180 2.74 11.23 -9.55
CA ALA A 180 3.11 10.55 -8.32
C ALA A 180 1.86 9.96 -7.65
N VAL A 181 2.04 8.85 -6.94
CA VAL A 181 1.00 8.19 -6.15
C VAL A 181 1.54 7.95 -4.75
N LEU A 182 0.81 8.43 -3.75
CA LEU A 182 1.13 8.21 -2.34
C LEU A 182 -0.08 7.62 -1.64
N GLU A 183 0.01 6.37 -1.21
CA GLU A 183 -1.09 5.63 -0.61
C GLU A 183 -0.81 5.35 0.87
N ARG A 184 -1.76 5.70 1.74
CA ARG A 184 -1.82 5.24 3.13
C ARG A 184 -3.26 4.88 3.48
N TYR A 185 -3.45 3.68 4.04
CA TYR A 185 -4.78 3.16 4.39
C TYR A 185 -4.95 2.90 5.90
N ILE A 186 -3.85 2.70 6.62
CA ILE A 186 -3.86 2.51 8.08
C ILE A 186 -3.36 3.78 8.78
N PRO A 187 -3.74 4.00 10.05
CA PRO A 187 -3.34 5.19 10.80
C PRO A 187 -1.82 5.36 10.86
N PRO A 188 -1.32 6.60 10.98
CA PRO A 188 0.08 6.85 11.23
C PRO A 188 0.58 6.24 12.53
N SER A 189 1.89 6.03 12.61
CA SER A 189 2.56 5.47 13.79
C SER A 189 2.52 6.42 14.99
N SER A 190 2.37 7.72 14.73
CA SER A 190 2.24 8.76 15.75
C SER A 190 1.41 9.95 15.24
N LEU A 191 0.86 10.75 16.16
CA LEU A 191 0.20 12.02 15.82
C LEU A 191 1.19 13.07 15.30
N ASP A 192 2.44 13.01 15.74
CA ASP A 192 3.50 13.86 15.18
C ASP A 192 3.75 13.54 13.70
N GLU A 193 3.74 12.26 13.33
CA GLU A 193 3.81 11.86 11.92
C GLU A 193 2.65 12.42 11.12
N HIS A 194 1.43 12.40 11.66
CA HIS A 194 0.27 13.03 11.01
C HIS A 194 0.46 14.52 10.78
N ARG A 195 0.81 15.27 11.83
CA ARG A 195 1.01 16.72 11.76
C ARG A 195 2.14 17.10 10.79
N ASP A 196 3.28 16.44 10.92
CA ASP A 196 4.46 16.75 10.13
C ASP A 196 4.25 16.37 8.65
N PHE A 197 3.38 15.40 8.35
CA PHE A 197 2.99 15.03 6.97
C PHE A 197 2.43 16.21 6.17
N PHE A 198 1.65 17.08 6.81
CA PHE A 198 0.99 18.24 6.18
C PHE A 198 1.74 19.57 6.40
N THR A 199 2.95 19.55 6.97
CA THR A 199 3.69 20.77 7.32
C THR A 199 4.85 21.02 6.34
N ALA A 200 4.82 22.15 5.61
CA ALA A 200 5.80 22.47 4.54
C ALA A 200 7.28 22.41 4.97
N GLY A 201 7.59 22.82 6.21
CA GLY A 201 8.97 22.86 6.75
C GLY A 201 9.43 21.60 7.47
N ARG A 202 8.62 20.53 7.45
CA ARG A 202 8.92 19.25 8.10
C ARG A 202 9.19 18.18 7.04
N PRO A 203 10.23 17.34 7.20
CA PRO A 203 10.46 16.22 6.30
C PRO A 203 9.29 15.24 6.33
N SER A 204 8.72 14.95 5.16
CA SER A 204 7.66 13.96 5.03
C SER A 204 7.64 13.35 3.63
N HIS A 205 7.05 12.16 3.52
CA HIS A 205 6.87 11.52 2.22
C HIS A 205 6.02 12.37 1.27
N LEU A 206 5.04 13.13 1.78
CA LEU A 206 4.24 14.03 0.95
C LEU A 206 5.11 15.16 0.37
N ILE A 207 5.95 15.77 1.21
CA ILE A 207 6.86 16.84 0.77
C ILE A 207 7.81 16.31 -0.32
N ASP A 208 8.45 15.16 -0.11
CA ASP A 208 9.36 14.59 -1.11
C ASP A 208 8.68 14.40 -2.47
N ARG A 209 7.49 13.78 -2.47
CA ARG A 209 6.75 13.51 -3.71
C ARG A 209 6.32 14.81 -4.41
N LEU A 210 5.95 15.85 -3.65
CA LEU A 210 5.62 17.17 -4.22
C LEU A 210 6.82 17.88 -4.85
N PHE A 211 8.01 17.77 -4.24
CA PHE A 211 9.25 18.35 -4.76
C PHE A 211 9.73 17.67 -6.06
N GLU A 212 9.41 16.39 -6.22
CA GLU A 212 9.73 15.60 -7.42
C GLU A 212 8.84 15.95 -8.63
N LEU A 213 7.63 16.48 -8.40
CA LEU A 213 6.69 16.81 -9.47
C LEU A 213 7.27 17.85 -10.44
N SER A 214 7.10 17.61 -11.73
CA SER A 214 7.40 18.56 -12.80
C SER A 214 6.55 19.83 -12.66
N PRO A 215 7.13 21.04 -12.80
CA PRO A 215 6.36 22.27 -12.88
C PRO A 215 5.54 22.38 -14.16
N ASP A 216 5.78 21.51 -15.15
CA ASP A 216 5.04 21.44 -16.41
C ASP A 216 3.83 20.50 -16.30
N GLY A 217 2.98 20.72 -15.29
CA GLY A 217 1.72 19.98 -15.11
C GLY A 217 1.85 18.65 -14.36
N GLY A 218 2.89 18.47 -13.54
CA GLY A 218 3.02 17.29 -12.69
C GLY A 218 1.86 17.17 -11.69
N SER A 219 1.42 15.94 -11.43
CA SER A 219 0.30 15.66 -10.52
C SER A 219 0.65 14.60 -9.47
N LEU A 220 0.12 14.73 -8.27
CA LEU A 220 0.20 13.75 -7.18
C LEU A 220 -1.22 13.32 -6.80
N LEU A 221 -1.48 12.00 -6.82
CA LEU A 221 -2.67 11.41 -6.20
C LEU A 221 -2.30 10.90 -4.80
N LEU A 222 -2.94 11.45 -3.78
CA LEU A 222 -2.78 11.08 -2.37
C LEU A 222 -4.02 10.32 -1.90
N VAL A 223 -3.82 9.17 -1.25
CA VAL A 223 -4.83 8.49 -0.44
C VAL A 223 -4.38 8.50 1.01
N TYR A 224 -5.24 8.99 1.91
CA TYR A 224 -4.90 9.15 3.32
C TYR A 224 -6.11 8.84 4.23
N PRO A 225 -5.94 8.15 5.38
CA PRO A 225 -7.07 7.82 6.24
C PRO A 225 -7.65 9.07 6.93
N THR A 226 -8.98 9.16 7.00
CA THR A 226 -9.66 10.22 7.76
C THR A 226 -9.82 9.82 9.22
N ARG A 227 -10.18 10.77 10.09
CA ARG A 227 -10.54 10.51 11.50
C ARG A 227 -11.52 9.35 11.65
N ASN A 228 -12.58 9.33 10.82
CA ASN A 228 -13.59 8.30 10.86
C ASN A 228 -13.05 6.95 10.37
N GLY A 229 -12.22 6.96 9.33
CA GLY A 229 -11.50 5.77 8.87
C GLY A 229 -10.57 5.19 9.94
N VAL A 230 -9.82 6.05 10.65
CA VAL A 230 -8.96 5.64 11.76
C VAL A 230 -9.78 5.03 12.89
N SER A 231 -10.87 5.65 13.32
CA SER A 231 -11.75 5.07 14.36
C SER A 231 -12.27 3.70 13.92
N THR A 232 -12.76 3.60 12.68
CA THR A 232 -13.27 2.34 12.13
C THR A 232 -12.19 1.27 12.09
N PHE A 233 -10.98 1.60 11.66
CA PHE A 233 -9.85 0.68 11.67
C PHE A 233 -9.52 0.20 13.10
N GLN A 234 -9.44 1.14 14.05
CA GLN A 234 -9.11 0.81 15.44
C GLN A 234 -10.17 -0.10 16.06
N ASP A 235 -11.44 0.29 15.97
CA ASP A 235 -12.53 -0.37 16.67
C ASP A 235 -12.95 -1.68 15.98
N GLN A 236 -12.94 -1.71 14.65
CA GLN A 236 -13.53 -2.81 13.88
C GLN A 236 -12.50 -3.76 13.24
N TYR A 237 -11.24 -3.34 13.08
CA TYR A 237 -10.19 -4.20 12.51
C TYR A 237 -9.19 -4.63 13.57
N LEU A 238 -8.61 -3.66 14.29
CA LEU A 238 -7.48 -3.91 15.17
C LEU A 238 -7.89 -4.45 16.55
N ALA A 239 -8.75 -3.73 17.29
CA ALA A 239 -9.16 -4.07 18.66
C ALA A 239 -9.69 -5.52 18.80
N PRO A 240 -10.54 -6.05 17.89
CA PRO A 240 -11.03 -7.42 17.97
C PRO A 240 -9.93 -8.49 17.88
N VAL A 241 -8.77 -8.14 17.31
CA VAL A 241 -7.62 -9.04 17.18
C VAL A 241 -6.65 -8.84 18.34
N ILE A 242 -6.25 -7.60 18.61
CA ILE A 242 -5.16 -7.30 19.54
C ILE A 242 -5.61 -7.36 21.01
N ASP A 243 -6.82 -6.91 21.36
CA ASP A 243 -7.28 -6.92 22.76
C ASP A 243 -7.34 -8.35 23.33
N PRO A 244 -7.89 -9.34 22.62
CA PRO A 244 -7.88 -10.70 23.12
C PRO A 244 -6.48 -11.33 23.12
N LEU A 245 -5.53 -10.84 22.30
CA LEU A 245 -4.14 -11.31 22.34
C LEU A 245 -3.44 -10.79 23.59
N ILE A 246 -3.53 -9.49 23.85
CA ILE A 246 -2.96 -8.86 25.04
C ILE A 246 -3.59 -9.45 26.31
N ARG A 247 -4.91 -9.63 26.35
CA ARG A 247 -5.59 -10.26 27.48
C ARG A 247 -5.10 -11.68 27.75
N GLN A 248 -4.88 -12.48 26.70
CA GLN A 248 -4.32 -13.83 26.84
C GLN A 248 -2.90 -13.79 27.40
N LEU A 249 -2.05 -12.85 26.94
CA LEU A 249 -0.70 -12.69 27.46
C LEU A 249 -0.68 -12.27 28.94
N VAL A 250 -1.58 -11.37 29.36
CA VAL A 250 -1.71 -10.95 30.76
C VAL A 250 -2.20 -12.11 31.64
N VAL A 251 -3.31 -12.74 31.26
CA VAL A 251 -4.01 -13.72 32.12
C VAL A 251 -3.30 -15.07 32.14
N VAL A 252 -2.85 -15.56 30.98
CA VAL A 252 -2.30 -16.92 30.84
C VAL A 252 -0.80 -16.94 31.03
N ASN A 253 -0.10 -15.95 30.46
CA ASN A 253 1.37 -15.93 30.46
C ASN A 253 1.98 -15.05 31.57
N GLY A 254 1.14 -14.50 32.45
CA GLY A 254 1.58 -13.72 33.61
C GLY A 254 2.22 -12.38 33.25
N MET A 255 1.95 -11.83 32.06
CA MET A 255 2.43 -10.49 31.67
C MET A 255 1.78 -9.42 32.55
N SER A 256 2.52 -8.39 32.96
CA SER A 256 1.96 -7.29 33.76
C SER A 256 0.83 -6.58 33.01
N ALA A 257 -0.21 -6.17 33.74
CA ALA A 257 -1.32 -5.37 33.20
C ALA A 257 -0.84 -4.04 32.62
N ASP A 258 0.16 -3.40 33.24
CA ASP A 258 0.75 -2.13 32.77
C ASP A 258 1.43 -2.31 31.41
N LEU A 259 2.18 -3.41 31.24
CA LEU A 259 2.81 -3.76 29.98
C LEU A 259 1.76 -4.09 28.91
N GLY A 260 0.69 -4.78 29.30
CA GLY A 260 -0.47 -5.01 28.43
C GLY A 260 -1.11 -3.70 27.96
N GLN A 261 -1.28 -2.74 28.86
CA GLN A 261 -1.83 -1.43 28.52
C GLN A 261 -0.93 -0.66 27.54
N LEU A 262 0.40 -0.69 27.74
CA LEU A 262 1.34 -0.04 26.81
C LEU A 262 1.35 -0.69 25.42
N LEU A 263 1.26 -2.02 25.35
CA LEU A 263 1.21 -2.72 24.07
C LEU A 263 -0.14 -2.49 23.35
N GLY A 264 -1.22 -2.45 24.12
CA GLY A 264 -2.60 -2.23 23.65
C GLY A 264 -3.02 -0.76 23.53
N SER A 265 -2.17 0.21 23.85
CA SER A 265 -2.54 1.62 23.70
C SER A 265 -2.44 2.05 22.24
N TYR A 266 -3.58 2.44 21.66
CA TYR A 266 -3.67 3.06 20.34
C TYR A 266 -4.78 4.13 20.38
N SER A 267 -4.44 5.40 20.55
CA SER A 267 -5.42 6.50 20.50
C SER A 267 -4.98 7.52 19.45
N PHE A 268 -5.31 7.23 18.19
CA PHE A 268 -5.00 8.10 17.06
C PHE A 268 -6.23 8.89 16.61
N ALA A 269 -7.45 8.34 16.77
CA ALA A 269 -8.66 8.94 16.22
C ALA A 269 -8.89 10.40 16.66
N MET A 270 -8.69 10.74 17.94
CA MET A 270 -8.96 12.09 18.45
C MET A 270 -8.05 13.18 17.85
N GLY A 271 -6.85 12.81 17.37
CA GLY A 271 -5.86 13.75 16.83
C GLY A 271 -5.75 13.77 15.31
N MET A 272 -6.52 12.97 14.59
CA MET A 272 -6.56 12.94 13.13
C MET A 272 -7.59 13.93 12.59
N ASP A 273 -7.41 14.44 11.39
CA ASP A 273 -8.40 15.29 10.75
C ASP A 273 -9.51 14.51 10.02
N ASP A 274 -10.71 15.11 9.97
CA ASP A 274 -11.77 14.63 9.07
C ASP A 274 -11.47 15.04 7.61
N MET A 275 -12.34 14.65 6.68
CA MET A 275 -12.13 14.95 5.25
C MET A 275 -11.95 16.45 4.98
N TYR A 276 -12.72 17.30 5.66
CA TYR A 276 -12.64 18.74 5.50
C TYR A 276 -11.33 19.31 6.06
N GLY A 277 -10.93 18.88 7.27
CA GLY A 277 -9.65 19.28 7.87
C GLY A 277 -8.45 18.87 7.02
N LEU A 278 -8.45 17.65 6.48
CA LEU A 278 -7.41 17.19 5.54
C LEU A 278 -7.33 18.07 4.30
N GLN A 279 -8.49 18.46 3.73
CA GLN A 279 -8.55 19.35 2.58
C GLN A 279 -7.97 20.73 2.89
N VAL A 280 -8.33 21.32 4.03
CA VAL A 280 -7.81 22.63 4.46
C VAL A 280 -6.30 22.58 4.65
N ASN A 281 -5.79 21.58 5.38
CA ASN A 281 -4.36 21.40 5.59
C ASN A 281 -3.58 21.23 4.28
N LEU A 282 -4.14 20.51 3.31
CA LEU A 282 -3.54 20.37 1.98
C LEU A 282 -3.54 21.68 1.19
N GLN A 283 -4.60 22.48 1.28
CA GLN A 283 -4.65 23.79 0.64
C GLN A 283 -3.62 24.75 1.25
N GLU A 284 -3.50 24.77 2.58
CA GLU A 284 -2.48 25.54 3.30
C GLU A 284 -1.07 25.09 2.93
N LEU A 285 -0.83 23.78 2.87
CA LEU A 285 0.43 23.22 2.43
C LEU A 285 0.77 23.64 0.98
N CYS A 286 -0.20 23.53 0.07
CA CYS A 286 -0.02 23.96 -1.31
C CYS A 286 0.32 25.45 -1.40
N HIS A 287 -0.34 26.29 -0.61
CA HIS A 287 -0.05 27.72 -0.55
C HIS A 287 1.36 27.99 -0.03
N ALA A 288 1.76 27.33 1.06
CA ALA A 288 3.07 27.49 1.69
C ALA A 288 4.24 27.02 0.80
N LEU A 289 4.02 26.00 -0.04
CA LEU A 289 5.03 25.49 -0.97
C LEU A 289 5.07 26.24 -2.31
N SER A 290 4.05 27.05 -2.62
CA SER A 290 3.97 27.76 -3.89
C SER A 290 4.94 28.95 -3.93
N THR A 291 5.69 29.07 -5.02
CA THR A 291 6.51 30.25 -5.35
C THR A 291 6.00 30.90 -6.63
N PRO A 292 6.44 32.12 -6.99
CA PRO A 292 6.04 32.77 -8.23
C PRO A 292 6.37 31.97 -9.50
N GLU A 293 7.36 31.07 -9.45
CA GLU A 293 7.75 30.21 -10.59
C GLU A 293 7.18 28.79 -10.54
N SER A 294 6.49 28.44 -9.45
CA SER A 294 6.02 27.07 -9.20
C SER A 294 4.86 27.07 -8.22
N ARG A 295 3.64 26.93 -8.72
CA ARG A 295 2.40 26.90 -7.94
C ARG A 295 1.89 25.48 -7.72
N PHE A 296 1.54 25.18 -6.48
CA PHE A 296 0.81 23.96 -6.10
C PHE A 296 -0.67 24.29 -5.89
N THR A 297 -1.56 23.43 -6.42
CA THR A 297 -3.00 23.59 -6.26
C THR A 297 -3.68 22.25 -6.03
N LEU A 298 -4.66 22.22 -5.13
CA LEU A 298 -5.55 21.09 -4.96
C LEU A 298 -6.58 21.05 -6.09
N ALA A 299 -6.47 20.07 -6.98
CA ALA A 299 -7.30 19.93 -8.18
C ALA A 299 -8.55 19.08 -7.97
N ALA A 300 -8.50 18.09 -7.07
CA ALA A 300 -9.64 17.26 -6.71
C ALA A 300 -9.53 16.80 -5.25
N ALA A 301 -10.68 16.59 -4.61
CA ALA A 301 -10.80 16.05 -3.26
C ALA A 301 -12.10 15.25 -3.18
N GLU A 302 -12.01 13.95 -2.91
CA GLU A 302 -13.15 13.03 -2.81
C GLU A 302 -12.98 12.13 -1.58
N SER A 303 -14.09 11.66 -1.02
CA SER A 303 -14.08 10.68 0.07
C SER A 303 -14.35 9.29 -0.51
N GLY A 304 -13.52 8.32 -0.11
CA GLY A 304 -13.64 6.92 -0.51
C GLY A 304 -13.90 6.01 0.69
N ASN A 305 -14.56 4.88 0.44
CA ASN A 305 -14.81 3.84 1.43
C ASN A 305 -14.12 2.56 0.98
N ILE A 306 -13.30 1.97 1.85
CA ILE A 306 -12.39 0.90 1.49
C ILE A 306 -12.46 -0.25 2.50
N SER A 307 -12.67 -1.47 1.99
CA SER A 307 -12.54 -2.68 2.81
C SER A 307 -11.11 -3.23 2.70
N LEU A 308 -10.42 -3.40 3.83
CA LEU A 308 -9.11 -4.02 3.86
C LEU A 308 -9.20 -5.52 4.14
N ASP A 309 -8.50 -6.32 3.33
CA ASP A 309 -8.30 -7.74 3.61
C ASP A 309 -7.52 -7.93 4.92
N ARG A 310 -7.90 -8.97 5.68
CA ARG A 310 -7.33 -9.28 6.98
C ARG A 310 -5.82 -9.53 6.95
N ASN A 311 -5.34 -10.23 5.94
CA ASN A 311 -3.93 -10.55 5.79
C ASN A 311 -3.14 -9.30 5.41
N LEU A 312 -3.72 -8.46 4.55
CA LEU A 312 -3.09 -7.22 4.08
C LEU A 312 -2.82 -6.24 5.23
N TRP A 313 -3.86 -5.86 5.96
CA TRP A 313 -3.70 -4.87 7.02
C TRP A 313 -2.85 -5.43 8.18
N GLY A 314 -2.93 -6.74 8.43
CA GLY A 314 -2.13 -7.41 9.45
C GLY A 314 -0.63 -7.25 9.22
N GLU A 315 -0.16 -7.51 7.99
CA GLU A 315 1.24 -7.30 7.64
C GLU A 315 1.64 -5.82 7.70
N TRP A 316 0.80 -4.91 7.18
CA TRP A 316 1.08 -3.48 7.27
C TRP A 316 1.24 -3.00 8.71
N TYR A 317 0.33 -3.39 9.59
CA TYR A 317 0.39 -3.04 11.00
C TYR A 317 1.62 -3.64 11.68
N ILE A 318 2.00 -4.88 11.36
CA ILE A 318 3.24 -5.50 11.86
C ILE A 318 4.47 -4.71 11.39
N HIS A 319 4.55 -4.35 10.11
CA HIS A 319 5.67 -3.57 9.59
C HIS A 319 5.83 -2.23 10.29
N GLN A 320 4.72 -1.56 10.61
CA GLN A 320 4.71 -0.29 11.35
C GLN A 320 5.08 -0.46 12.83
N GLU A 321 4.48 -1.43 13.53
CA GLU A 321 4.50 -1.49 15.01
C GLU A 321 5.57 -2.42 15.59
N LYS A 322 6.20 -3.28 14.78
CA LYS A 322 7.18 -4.27 15.28
C LYS A 322 8.31 -3.64 16.09
N LYS A 323 8.82 -2.47 15.67
CA LYS A 323 9.87 -1.75 16.42
C LYS A 323 9.35 -1.26 17.77
N ARG A 324 8.14 -0.69 17.81
CA ARG A 324 7.48 -0.25 19.05
C ARG A 324 7.31 -1.41 20.04
N PHE A 325 6.77 -2.54 19.58
CA PHE A 325 6.58 -3.71 20.43
C PHE A 325 7.90 -4.21 21.01
N LYS A 326 8.95 -4.31 20.17
CA LYS A 326 10.28 -4.71 20.63
C LYS A 326 10.81 -3.77 21.70
N ASP A 327 10.68 -2.47 21.49
CA ASP A 327 11.20 -1.45 22.41
C ASP A 327 10.46 -1.46 23.75
N VAL A 328 9.12 -1.46 23.73
CA VAL A 328 8.27 -1.56 24.93
C VAL A 328 8.62 -2.79 25.77
N LEU A 329 8.86 -3.94 25.11
CA LEU A 329 9.25 -5.19 25.77
C LEU A 329 10.69 -5.19 26.29
N SER A 330 11.58 -4.40 25.68
CA SER A 330 12.99 -4.27 26.12
C SER A 330 13.18 -3.30 27.29
N LEU A 331 12.30 -2.30 27.43
CA LEU A 331 12.29 -1.37 28.56
C LEU A 331 11.79 -2.03 29.86
N ASN A 332 11.06 -3.16 29.75
CA ASN A 332 10.52 -3.91 30.89
C ASN A 332 11.08 -5.35 30.96
N PRO A 333 12.41 -5.55 31.09
CA PRO A 333 13.02 -6.89 31.10
C PRO A 333 12.69 -7.69 32.37
N ASN A 334 12.15 -7.04 33.41
CA ASN A 334 11.87 -7.64 34.71
C ASN A 334 10.55 -8.43 34.78
N ASP A 335 9.65 -8.29 33.80
CA ASP A 335 8.40 -9.08 33.77
C ASP A 335 8.64 -10.53 33.35
N GLY A 336 9.81 -10.85 32.77
CA GLY A 336 10.27 -12.23 32.59
C GLY A 336 11.02 -12.79 33.81
N ARG A 337 11.22 -12.00 34.89
CA ARG A 337 12.10 -12.37 36.03
C ARG A 337 11.51 -12.13 37.43
N ARG A 338 10.26 -11.69 37.57
CA ARG A 338 9.61 -11.59 38.91
C ARG A 338 9.00 -12.90 39.37
N SER A 339 9.88 -13.80 39.79
CA SER A 339 9.70 -14.60 41.01
C SER A 339 11.07 -15.07 41.48
N PRO A 340 11.61 -14.45 42.55
CA PRO A 340 11.54 -15.16 43.83
C PRO A 340 11.46 -14.22 45.05
N ALA A 341 10.41 -14.36 45.88
CA ALA A 341 10.45 -14.30 47.35
C ALA A 341 9.06 -13.93 47.90
N GLY A 342 8.28 -14.96 48.22
CA GLY A 342 6.99 -14.87 48.89
C GLY A 342 6.48 -16.28 49.09
N ASN A 343 6.75 -16.83 50.27
CA ASN A 343 6.66 -18.24 50.63
C ASN A 343 5.28 -18.89 50.31
N THR A 344 5.31 -20.21 50.03
CA THR A 344 4.18 -21.18 50.02
C THR A 344 3.28 -21.34 48.78
N ARG A 345 3.80 -21.94 47.71
CA ARG A 345 3.19 -23.11 47.00
C ARG A 345 4.08 -23.55 45.83
N ARG A 346 5.06 -24.42 46.11
CA ARG A 346 5.71 -25.24 45.08
C ARG A 346 5.16 -26.65 45.16
N MET A 347 4.02 -26.86 44.52
CA MET A 347 3.50 -28.16 44.12
C MET A 347 2.75 -27.89 42.82
N PHE A 348 3.06 -28.65 41.78
CA PHE A 348 2.76 -28.43 40.35
C PHE A 348 3.81 -27.58 39.62
N GLY A 349 4.48 -28.21 38.66
CA GLY A 349 5.60 -27.66 37.89
C GLY A 349 5.19 -26.40 37.13
N THR A 350 5.78 -25.27 37.52
CA THR A 350 5.70 -24.02 36.77
C THR A 350 6.63 -24.10 35.58
N GLU A 351 6.03 -24.17 34.39
CA GLU A 351 6.65 -23.83 33.10
C GLU A 351 7.52 -22.55 33.22
N PRO A 352 8.67 -22.48 32.53
CA PRO A 352 9.49 -21.29 32.53
C PRO A 352 8.69 -20.09 32.00
N GLY A 353 8.67 -18.99 32.76
CA GLY A 353 7.98 -17.76 32.38
C GLY A 353 8.38 -17.30 30.97
N MET A 354 7.41 -16.77 30.23
CA MET A 354 7.59 -16.38 28.83
C MET A 354 8.60 -15.22 28.72
N THR A 355 9.63 -15.38 27.89
CA THR A 355 10.61 -14.32 27.64
C THR A 355 10.04 -13.22 26.74
N SER A 356 10.57 -12.00 26.82
CA SER A 356 10.16 -10.88 25.97
C SER A 356 10.18 -11.21 24.47
N SER A 357 11.12 -12.05 24.02
CA SER A 357 11.18 -12.54 22.64
C SER A 357 10.02 -13.48 22.29
N MET A 358 9.64 -14.37 23.19
CA MET A 358 8.49 -15.25 23.02
C MET A 358 7.18 -14.43 22.96
N ILE A 359 7.03 -13.43 23.85
CA ILE A 359 5.88 -12.52 23.84
C ILE A 359 5.80 -11.76 22.51
N LEU A 360 6.91 -11.19 22.04
CA LEU A 360 6.96 -10.49 20.76
C LEU A 360 6.53 -11.42 19.61
N THR A 361 7.10 -12.62 19.52
CA THR A 361 6.72 -13.59 18.49
C THR A 361 5.25 -13.94 18.57
N SER A 362 4.70 -14.17 19.77
CA SER A 362 3.28 -14.47 19.97
C SER A 362 2.37 -13.34 19.51
N ILE A 363 2.71 -12.08 19.79
CA ILE A 363 1.95 -10.91 19.31
C ILE A 363 2.00 -10.85 17.78
N LEU A 364 3.19 -10.95 17.18
CA LEU A 364 3.35 -10.85 15.73
C LEU A 364 2.64 -12.01 15.01
N GLU A 365 2.74 -13.23 15.51
CA GLU A 365 2.02 -14.38 14.94
C GLU A 365 0.52 -14.27 15.14
N GLY A 366 0.07 -13.78 16.30
CA GLY A 366 -1.34 -13.50 16.56
C GLY A 366 -1.90 -12.47 15.58
N LEU A 367 -1.18 -11.38 15.34
CA LEU A 367 -1.55 -10.36 14.36
C LEU A 367 -1.57 -10.89 12.92
N ARG A 368 -0.79 -11.92 12.58
CA ARG A 368 -0.85 -12.57 11.25
C ARG A 368 -2.00 -13.55 11.12
N LYS A 369 -2.10 -14.48 12.07
CA LYS A 369 -2.87 -15.72 11.89
C LYS A 369 -4.23 -15.68 12.58
N ARG A 370 -4.44 -14.81 13.57
CA ARG A 370 -5.68 -14.83 14.35
C ARG A 370 -6.86 -14.35 13.50
N PRO A 371 -7.86 -15.20 13.25
CA PRO A 371 -9.08 -14.79 12.56
C PRO A 371 -9.95 -13.94 13.49
N TYR A 372 -10.88 -13.20 12.91
CA TYR A 372 -11.98 -12.63 13.68
C TYR A 372 -12.82 -13.75 14.31
N SER A 373 -13.43 -13.48 15.46
CA SER A 373 -14.29 -14.47 16.12
C SER A 373 -15.48 -14.86 15.24
N THR A 374 -15.99 -16.08 15.35
CA THR A 374 -17.07 -16.60 14.49
C THR A 374 -18.36 -15.76 14.55
N ASN A 375 -18.59 -15.05 15.66
CA ASN A 375 -19.74 -14.17 15.85
C ASN A 375 -19.45 -12.71 15.46
N TYR A 376 -18.26 -12.43 14.92
CA TYR A 376 -17.85 -11.09 14.57
C TYR A 376 -18.48 -10.67 13.24
N ARG A 377 -19.18 -9.54 13.24
CA ARG A 377 -19.67 -8.92 12.00
C ARG A 377 -18.46 -8.52 11.13
N PRO A 378 -18.50 -8.72 9.80
CA PRO A 378 -17.44 -8.22 8.93
C PRO A 378 -17.18 -6.72 9.22
N PRO A 379 -15.91 -6.31 9.32
CA PRO A 379 -15.59 -4.90 9.51
C PRO A 379 -16.26 -4.05 8.43
N GLY A 380 -16.82 -2.91 8.83
CA GLY A 380 -17.30 -1.90 7.89
C GLY A 380 -16.15 -1.27 7.11
N PRO A 381 -16.42 -0.59 5.98
CA PRO A 381 -15.38 0.04 5.19
C PRO A 381 -14.70 1.20 5.95
N ILE A 382 -13.41 1.36 5.72
CA ILE A 382 -12.59 2.46 6.23
C ILE A 382 -12.74 3.65 5.29
N GLU A 383 -13.06 4.80 5.86
CA GLU A 383 -13.11 6.06 5.13
C GLU A 383 -11.70 6.61 4.87
N VAL A 384 -11.43 6.99 3.62
CA VAL A 384 -10.18 7.65 3.21
C VAL A 384 -10.49 8.92 2.43
N GLY A 385 -9.63 9.92 2.58
CA GLY A 385 -9.60 11.08 1.70
C GLY A 385 -8.70 10.79 0.50
N VAL A 386 -9.18 11.14 -0.69
CA VAL A 386 -8.45 11.02 -1.95
C VAL A 386 -8.31 12.39 -2.58
N PHE A 387 -7.08 12.80 -2.80
CA PHE A 387 -6.73 14.16 -3.18
C PHE A 387 -5.82 14.16 -4.40
N VAL A 388 -6.01 15.13 -5.28
CA VAL A 388 -5.12 15.36 -6.42
C VAL A 388 -4.51 16.73 -6.28
N ILE A 389 -3.18 16.78 -6.19
CA ILE A 389 -2.40 18.02 -6.14
C ILE A 389 -1.70 18.17 -7.48
N ARG A 390 -1.74 19.38 -8.04
CA ARG A 390 -1.05 19.71 -9.30
C ARG A 390 0.02 20.75 -9.05
N ARG A 391 1.10 20.64 -9.82
CA ARG A 391 2.16 21.64 -9.90
C ARG A 391 2.15 22.28 -11.29
N SER A 392 2.10 23.60 -11.31
CA SER A 392 2.21 24.41 -12.52
C SER A 392 3.28 25.48 -12.35
N LYS A 393 3.74 26.06 -13.47
CA LYS A 393 4.51 27.31 -13.45
C LYS A 393 3.66 28.48 -12.99
#